data_AF-A0A358FW23-F1
#
_entry.id   AF-A0A358FW23-F1
#
_cell.length_a   1.000
_cell.length_b   1.000
_cell.length_c   1.000
_cell.angle_alpha   90.00
_cell.angle_beta   90.00
_cell.angle_gamma   90.00
#
_symmetry.space_group_name_H-M   'P 1'
#
loop_
_entity.id
_entity.type
_entity.pdbx_description
1 polymer ?
#
loop_
_entity_poly.entity_id
_entity_poly.type
_entity_poly.pdbx_seq_one_letter_code
_entity_poly.pdbx_strand_id
1 'polypeptide(L)'
;MPQRPFRFGVQVRNGDDAASWVTNARRYEELGYAVVTMPDHFDEQLAPIPALQAVADATSTIRVGALVFDNDYKHPVVLAKELATIDVLSGGRLDIGLGAGWMATDYERSG
;
A
#
# COMPACT_ATOMS: atom_id res chain seq x y z
N MET A 1 -12.49 -6.24 28.04
CA MET A 1 -11.53 -5.76 27.01
C MET A 1 -11.97 -6.34 25.68
N PRO A 2 -12.10 -5.54 24.60
CA PRO A 2 -12.38 -6.10 23.28
C PRO A 2 -11.22 -7.02 22.86
N GLN A 3 -11.55 -8.22 22.38
CA GLN A 3 -10.56 -9.17 21.87
C GLN A 3 -9.97 -8.62 20.57
N ARG A 4 -8.64 -8.49 20.51
CA ARG A 4 -7.90 -8.14 19.29
C ARG A 4 -7.17 -9.39 18.79
N PRO A 5 -7.80 -10.22 17.95
CA PRO A 5 -7.15 -11.42 17.43
C PRO A 5 -5.89 -11.03 16.65
N PHE A 6 -4.90 -11.92 16.67
CA PHE A 6 -3.69 -11.75 15.88
C PHE A 6 -4.03 -11.78 14.39
N ARG A 7 -3.35 -10.95 13.60
CA ARG A 7 -3.57 -10.80 12.16
C ARG A 7 -2.23 -10.84 11.44
N PHE A 8 -2.22 -11.41 10.25
CA PHE A 8 -1.04 -11.45 9.39
C PHE A 8 -1.22 -10.46 8.24
N GLY A 9 -0.16 -9.73 7.92
CA GLY A 9 -0.06 -8.88 6.73
C GLY A 9 1.02 -9.40 5.80
N VAL A 10 0.95 -9.01 4.54
CA VAL A 10 1.97 -9.28 3.53
C VAL A 10 2.49 -7.95 2.98
N GLN A 11 3.81 -7.84 2.81
CA GLN A 11 4.42 -6.70 2.13
C GLN A 11 4.79 -7.13 0.70
N VAL A 12 4.43 -6.29 -0.27
CA VAL A 12 4.66 -6.50 -1.70
C VAL A 12 5.37 -5.27 -2.28
N ARG A 13 5.99 -5.42 -3.45
CA ARG A 13 6.73 -4.33 -4.12
C ARG A 13 6.51 -4.32 -5.63
N ASN A 14 6.55 -5.51 -6.24
CA ASN A 14 6.52 -5.73 -7.67
C ASN A 14 5.62 -6.90 -8.06
N GLY A 15 5.15 -6.87 -9.31
CA GLY A 15 4.62 -8.03 -10.02
C GLY A 15 5.27 -8.09 -11.41
N ASP A 16 5.38 -9.29 -11.98
CA ASP A 16 5.97 -9.47 -13.32
C ASP A 16 5.16 -8.71 -14.39
N ASP A 17 3.84 -8.62 -14.19
CA ASP A 17 2.90 -7.89 -15.03
C ASP A 17 1.62 -7.52 -14.25
N ALA A 18 0.69 -6.83 -14.92
CA ALA A 18 -0.59 -6.43 -14.30
C ALA A 18 -1.49 -7.63 -13.94
N ALA A 19 -1.44 -8.72 -14.71
CA ALA A 19 -2.30 -9.88 -14.49
C ALA A 19 -1.88 -10.68 -13.25
N SER A 20 -0.57 -10.88 -13.09
CA SER A 20 0.05 -11.51 -11.93
C SER A 20 -0.15 -10.66 -10.67
N TRP A 21 -0.06 -9.34 -10.76
CA TRP A 21 -0.36 -8.44 -9.63
C TRP A 21 -1.78 -8.65 -9.08
N VAL A 22 -2.78 -8.63 -9.97
CA VAL A 22 -4.19 -8.86 -9.62
C VAL A 22 -4.43 -10.29 -9.10
N THR A 23 -3.81 -11.28 -9.73
CA THR A 23 -3.95 -12.69 -9.32
C THR A 23 -3.37 -12.93 -7.93
N ASN A 24 -2.21 -12.35 -7.64
CA ASN A 24 -1.58 -12.43 -6.33
C ASN A 24 -2.40 -11.70 -5.26
N ALA A 25 -2.97 -10.53 -5.58
CA ALA A 25 -3.87 -9.80 -4.67
C ALA A 25 -5.02 -10.67 -4.17
N ARG A 26 -5.73 -11.34 -5.09
CA ARG A 26 -6.82 -12.28 -4.75
C ARG A 26 -6.32 -13.45 -3.90
N ARG A 27 -5.17 -14.01 -4.26
CA ARG A 27 -4.55 -15.10 -3.49
C ARG A 27 -4.22 -14.69 -2.05
N TYR A 28 -3.76 -13.46 -1.80
CA TYR A 28 -3.50 -13.00 -0.44
C TYR A 28 -4.79 -12.94 0.39
N GLU A 29 -5.89 -12.48 -0.21
CA GLU A 29 -7.21 -12.48 0.44
C GLU A 29 -7.70 -13.92 0.72
N GLU A 30 -7.61 -14.82 -0.26
CA GLU A 30 -7.98 -16.23 -0.11
C GLU A 30 -7.18 -16.95 0.99
N LEU A 31 -5.91 -16.58 1.18
CA LEU A 31 -5.05 -17.11 2.23
C LEU A 31 -5.34 -16.50 3.61
N GLY A 32 -6.23 -15.51 3.71
CA GLY A 32 -6.65 -14.89 4.97
C GLY A 32 -5.70 -13.82 5.50
N TYR A 33 -4.84 -13.23 4.65
CA TYR A 33 -4.10 -12.03 5.04
C TYR A 33 -5.07 -10.89 5.30
N ALA A 34 -4.81 -10.14 6.38
CA ALA A 34 -5.67 -9.03 6.78
C ALA A 34 -5.33 -7.73 6.04
N VAL A 35 -4.09 -7.59 5.56
CA VAL A 35 -3.59 -6.37 4.91
C VAL A 35 -2.48 -6.70 3.90
N VAL A 36 -2.53 -6.03 2.75
CA VAL A 36 -1.42 -5.92 1.80
C VAL A 36 -0.76 -4.56 1.99
N THR A 37 0.57 -4.55 2.14
CA THR A 37 1.34 -3.33 2.31
C THR A 37 2.38 -3.13 1.23
N MET A 38 2.70 -1.87 0.93
CA MET A 38 3.82 -1.50 0.05
C MET A 38 4.75 -0.49 0.74
N PRO A 39 6.07 -0.58 0.54
CA PRO A 39 6.97 0.51 0.88
C PRO A 39 6.87 1.64 -0.15
N ASP A 40 7.34 2.84 0.20
CA ASP A 40 7.43 4.00 -0.68
C ASP A 40 8.92 4.32 -0.88
N HIS A 41 9.52 3.77 -1.93
CA HIS A 41 10.94 3.92 -2.26
C HIS A 41 11.09 4.29 -3.75
N PHE A 42 12.21 4.92 -4.09
CA PHE A 42 12.58 5.28 -5.46
C PHE A 42 13.54 4.24 -6.08
N ASP A 43 13.48 3.00 -5.60
CA ASP A 43 14.10 1.84 -6.24
C ASP A 43 13.16 1.12 -7.20
N GLU A 44 13.53 -0.09 -7.61
CA GLU A 44 12.73 -0.88 -8.53
C GLU A 44 11.46 -1.38 -7.82
N GLN A 45 10.41 -0.55 -7.83
CA GLN A 45 9.09 -0.85 -7.31
C GLN A 45 7.98 -0.15 -8.09
N LEU A 46 6.76 -0.68 -7.98
CA LEU A 46 5.56 0.04 -8.42
C LEU A 46 5.28 1.24 -7.51
N ALA A 47 4.67 2.29 -8.05
CA ALA A 47 4.20 3.42 -7.26
C ALA A 47 3.09 2.96 -6.27
N PRO A 48 3.19 3.25 -4.96
CA PRO A 48 2.33 2.60 -3.97
C PRO A 48 0.84 2.88 -4.13
N ILE A 49 0.43 4.14 -4.34
CA ILE A 49 -1.01 4.49 -4.42
C ILE A 49 -1.71 3.77 -5.59
N PRO A 50 -1.23 3.86 -6.86
CA PRO A 50 -1.86 3.12 -7.96
C PRO A 50 -1.81 1.61 -7.79
N ALA A 51 -0.71 1.06 -7.28
CA ALA A 51 -0.54 -0.37 -7.12
C ALA A 51 -1.46 -0.95 -6.02
N LEU A 52 -1.59 -0.24 -4.90
CA LEU A 52 -2.53 -0.57 -3.82
C LEU A 52 -3.99 -0.39 -4.23
N GLN A 53 -4.31 0.60 -5.06
CA GLN A 53 -5.65 0.75 -5.66
C GLN A 53 -6.01 -0.48 -6.51
N ALA A 54 -5.07 -0.98 -7.33
CA ALA A 54 -5.29 -2.19 -8.12
C ALA A 54 -5.52 -3.44 -7.23
N VAL A 55 -4.83 -3.54 -6.09
CA VAL A 55 -5.08 -4.59 -5.09
C VAL A 55 -6.48 -4.45 -4.51
N ALA A 56 -6.88 -3.22 -4.13
CA ALA A 56 -8.21 -2.95 -3.59
C ALA A 56 -9.30 -3.32 -4.61
N ASP A 57 -9.18 -2.94 -5.88
CA ASP A 57 -10.15 -3.26 -6.93
C ASP A 57 -10.26 -4.78 -7.20
N ALA A 58 -9.16 -5.51 -7.01
CA ALA A 58 -9.12 -6.95 -7.23
C ALA A 58 -9.74 -7.78 -6.09
N THR A 59 -9.98 -7.18 -4.93
CA THR A 59 -10.29 -7.85 -3.65
C THR A 59 -11.52 -7.23 -2.98
N SER A 60 -12.07 -7.89 -1.95
CA SER A 60 -13.37 -7.51 -1.37
C SER A 60 -13.32 -7.12 0.12
N THR A 61 -12.32 -7.59 0.85
CA THR A 61 -12.23 -7.49 2.32
C THR A 61 -10.85 -7.12 2.83
N ILE A 62 -9.78 -7.55 2.14
CA ILE A 62 -8.39 -7.29 2.57
C ILE A 62 -8.11 -5.79 2.61
N ARG A 63 -7.40 -5.32 3.62
CA ARG A 63 -6.99 -3.91 3.72
C ARG A 63 -5.76 -3.65 2.86
N VAL A 64 -5.55 -2.40 2.48
CA VAL A 64 -4.40 -1.95 1.71
C VAL A 64 -3.74 -0.75 2.38
N GLY A 65 -2.42 -0.62 2.32
CA GLY A 65 -1.75 0.53 2.92
C GLY A 65 -0.27 0.59 2.60
N ALA A 66 0.38 1.70 2.92
CA ALA A 66 1.84 1.75 2.87
C ALA A 66 2.44 1.36 4.22
N LEU A 67 3.60 0.72 4.19
CA LEU A 67 4.45 0.47 5.34
C LEU A 67 5.88 0.93 5.00
N VAL A 68 6.13 2.23 4.89
CA VAL A 68 5.23 3.38 5.11
C VAL A 68 5.34 4.39 3.97
N PHE A 69 4.36 5.30 3.83
CA PHE A 69 4.55 6.51 3.03
C PHE A 69 5.61 7.37 3.69
N ASP A 70 6.43 8.03 2.88
CA ASP A 70 7.36 9.02 3.37
C ASP A 70 6.71 10.40 3.43
N ASN A 71 6.93 11.14 4.52
CA ASN A 71 6.38 12.49 4.67
C ASN A 71 7.07 13.52 3.76
N ASP A 72 8.27 13.23 3.25
CA ASP A 72 9.07 14.17 2.48
C ASP A 72 8.82 14.07 0.96
N TYR A 73 8.26 12.96 0.46
CA TYR A 73 8.21 12.69 -0.99
C TYR A 73 7.04 13.36 -1.73
N LYS A 74 5.91 13.58 -1.05
CA LYS A 74 4.72 14.19 -1.66
C LYS A 74 4.29 15.39 -0.86
N HIS A 75 3.88 16.44 -1.56
CA HIS A 75 3.21 17.57 -0.92
C HIS A 75 2.03 17.04 -0.09
N PRO A 76 1.90 17.42 1.21
CA PRO A 76 0.97 16.77 2.14
C PRO A 76 -0.50 16.87 1.69
N VAL A 77 -0.88 17.96 1.04
CA VAL A 77 -2.24 18.12 0.48
C VAL A 77 -2.51 17.17 -0.70
N VAL A 78 -1.47 16.84 -1.49
CA VAL A 78 -1.58 15.88 -2.60
C VAL A 78 -1.73 14.48 -2.03
N LEU A 79 -0.87 14.08 -1.10
CA LEU A 79 -0.97 12.78 -0.44
C LEU A 79 -2.32 12.62 0.27
N ALA A 80 -2.78 13.65 1.01
CA ALA A 80 -4.09 13.61 1.65
C ALA A 80 -5.24 13.38 0.66
N LYS A 81 -5.18 14.00 -0.54
CA LYS A 81 -6.17 13.80 -1.60
C LYS A 81 -6.11 12.38 -2.17
N GLU A 82 -4.92 11.84 -2.39
CA GLU A 82 -4.72 10.46 -2.84
C GLU A 82 -5.27 9.46 -1.83
N LEU A 83 -4.91 9.60 -0.54
CA LEU A 83 -5.39 8.75 0.56
C LEU A 83 -6.91 8.79 0.68
N ALA A 84 -7.52 9.98 0.64
CA ALA A 84 -8.98 10.10 0.66
C ALA A 84 -9.64 9.43 -0.56
N THR A 85 -8.97 9.44 -1.71
CA THR A 85 -9.50 8.83 -2.95
C THR A 85 -9.48 7.30 -2.87
N ILE A 86 -8.34 6.70 -2.51
CA ILE A 86 -8.25 5.25 -2.35
C ILE A 86 -9.13 4.75 -1.19
N ASP A 87 -9.31 5.53 -0.12
CA ASP A 87 -10.25 5.16 0.96
C ASP A 87 -11.68 5.03 0.43
N VAL A 88 -12.16 6.01 -0.35
CA VAL A 88 -13.49 5.96 -0.98
C VAL A 88 -13.60 4.79 -1.97
N LEU A 89 -12.64 4.63 -2.87
CA LEU A 89 -12.69 3.61 -3.91
C LEU A 89 -12.56 2.18 -3.36
N SER A 90 -11.78 2.01 -2.29
CA SER A 90 -11.61 0.70 -1.63
C SER A 90 -12.77 0.35 -0.69
N GLY A 91 -13.69 1.27 -0.40
CA GLY A 91 -14.78 1.08 0.55
C GLY A 91 -14.33 1.12 2.02
N GLY A 92 -13.39 2.01 2.36
CA GLY A 92 -12.88 2.18 3.73
C GLY A 92 -11.79 1.17 4.14
N ARG A 93 -11.12 0.57 3.16
CA ARG A 93 -10.11 -0.49 3.39
C ARG A 93 -8.67 0.03 3.42
N LEU A 94 -8.47 1.35 3.50
CA LEU A 94 -7.14 1.96 3.59
C LEU A 94 -6.58 1.95 5.03
N ASP A 95 -5.37 1.42 5.20
CA ASP A 95 -4.49 1.67 6.34
C ASP A 95 -3.42 2.71 5.97
N ILE A 96 -3.25 3.74 6.82
CA ILE A 96 -2.28 4.82 6.58
C ILE A 96 -1.07 4.61 7.49
N GLY A 97 0.05 4.18 6.91
CA GLY A 97 1.37 4.22 7.52
C GLY A 97 2.15 5.43 7.01
N LEU A 98 2.67 6.25 7.92
CA LEU A 98 3.50 7.42 7.60
C LEU A 98 4.81 7.37 8.39
N GLY A 99 5.93 7.59 7.70
CA GLY A 99 7.28 7.67 8.27
C GLY A 99 7.91 9.04 8.04
N ALA A 100 9.06 9.25 8.67
CA ALA A 100 9.85 10.48 8.59
C ALA A 100 10.98 10.43 7.55
N GLY A 101 11.03 9.34 6.77
CA GLY A 101 12.12 9.01 5.87
C GLY A 101 13.46 8.69 6.52
N TRP A 102 14.27 7.93 5.78
CA TRP A 102 15.57 7.47 6.28
C TRP A 102 16.55 7.05 5.19
N MET A 103 16.06 6.65 4.02
CA MET A 103 16.90 6.01 3.00
C MET A 103 17.55 7.08 2.11
N ALA A 104 18.81 7.42 2.38
CA ALA A 104 19.53 8.49 1.67
C ALA A 104 19.48 8.37 0.14
N THR A 105 19.52 7.16 -0.41
CA THR A 105 19.46 6.92 -1.86
C THR A 105 18.13 7.30 -2.49
N ASP A 106 17.03 7.29 -1.73
CA ASP A 106 15.74 7.76 -2.25
C ASP A 106 15.77 9.27 -2.47
N TYR A 107 16.29 10.02 -1.50
CA TYR A 107 16.47 11.48 -1.61
C TYR A 107 17.42 11.86 -2.76
N GLU A 108 18.53 11.12 -2.91
CA GLU A 108 19.45 11.34 -4.04
C GLU A 108 18.78 11.12 -5.40
N ARG A 109 17.83 10.18 -5.48
CA ARG A 109 17.11 9.85 -6.73
C ARG A 109 15.92 10.77 -6.99
N SER A 110 15.25 11.24 -5.96
CA SER A 110 14.13 12.16 -6.08
C SER A 110 14.56 13.59 -6.42
N GLY A 111 15.81 13.94 -6.11
CA GLY A 111 16.33 15.31 -6.16
C GLY A 111 15.99 16.11 -4.91
#